data_AF-A0A7R9B9Y8-F1
#
_entry.id   AF-A0A7R9B9Y8-F1
#
_cell.length_a   1.000
_cell.length_b   1.000
_cell.length_c   1.000
_cell.angle_alpha   90.00
_cell.angle_beta   90.00
_cell.angle_gamma   90.00
#
_symmetry.space_group_name_H-M   'P 1'
#
loop_
_entity.id
_entity.type
_entity.pdbx_description
1 polymer ?
#
loop_
_entity_poly.entity_id
_entity_poly.type
_entity_poly.pdbx_seq_one_letter_code
_entity_poly.pdbx_strand_id
1 'polypeptide(L)'
;RPILVLKSEQGFVGYKSATSPKLECNKATYETIQVERSEKGVVFFKGQNGKYWHVDGEAVTADTDTPEGFFLELREPTRICIKSVTGEYLVASKNGSFRLGDSDYENATKWEY
;
A
#
# COMPACT_ATOMS: atom_id res chain seq x y z
N ARG A 1 15.14 1.85 9.71
CA ARG A 1 13.69 1.84 9.41
C ARG A 1 13.53 1.10 8.11
N PRO A 2 12.86 -0.05 8.08
CA PRO A 2 12.71 -0.81 6.84
C PRO A 2 12.01 0.06 5.79
N ILE A 3 12.51 -0.03 4.56
CA ILE A 3 11.95 0.64 3.39
C ILE A 3 11.33 -0.45 2.52
N LEU A 4 10.17 -0.15 1.95
CA LEU A 4 9.41 -1.03 1.08
C LEU A 4 9.20 -0.34 -0.26
N VAL A 5 9.35 -1.09 -1.34
CA VAL A 5 8.91 -0.70 -2.69
C VAL A 5 7.84 -1.71 -3.08
N LEU A 6 6.75 -1.25 -3.69
CA LEU A 6 5.66 -2.14 -4.09
C LEU A 6 5.45 -2.04 -5.59
N LYS A 7 5.26 -3.20 -6.23
CA LYS A 7 4.96 -3.29 -7.64
C LYS A 7 3.82 -4.28 -7.88
N SER A 8 2.83 -3.85 -8.65
CA SER A 8 1.80 -4.73 -9.21
C SER A 8 2.14 -5.07 -10.66
N GLU A 9 1.27 -5.82 -11.33
CA GLU A 9 1.39 -6.10 -12.78
C GLU A 9 1.32 -4.83 -13.65
N GLN A 10 0.79 -3.73 -13.12
CA GLN A 10 0.58 -2.47 -13.85
C GLN A 10 1.77 -1.51 -13.70
N GLY A 11 2.63 -1.73 -12.70
CA GLY A 11 3.78 -0.88 -12.42
C GLY A 11 4.02 -0.70 -10.93
N PHE A 12 4.85 0.29 -10.60
CA PHE A 12 5.17 0.61 -9.22
C PHE A 12 4.06 1.43 -8.54
N VAL A 13 3.99 1.31 -7.22
CA VAL A 13 3.26 2.24 -6.37
C VAL A 13 4.03 3.56 -6.29
N GLY A 14 3.33 4.68 -6.49
CA GLY A 14 3.88 6.02 -6.31
C GLY A 14 2.82 7.11 -6.40
N TYR A 15 3.21 8.34 -6.10
CA TYR A 15 2.27 9.47 -6.15
C TYR A 15 1.73 9.70 -7.55
N LYS A 16 0.44 10.04 -7.61
CA LYS A 16 -0.27 10.41 -8.85
C LYS A 16 0.45 11.54 -9.56
N SER A 17 0.81 12.59 -8.82
CA SER A 17 1.61 13.74 -9.26
C SER A 17 2.43 14.30 -8.08
N ALA A 18 3.39 15.18 -8.36
CA ALA A 18 4.26 15.79 -7.34
C ALA A 18 3.50 16.58 -6.25
N THR A 19 2.27 17.01 -6.52
CA THR A 19 1.45 17.80 -5.59
C THR A 19 0.25 17.02 -5.04
N SER A 20 0.05 15.77 -5.46
CA SER A 20 -1.08 14.95 -5.03
C SER A 20 -0.62 13.95 -3.96
N PRO A 21 -1.30 13.89 -2.80
CA PRO A 21 -1.01 12.85 -1.81
C PRO A 21 -1.55 11.48 -2.24
N LYS A 22 -2.37 11.40 -3.29
CA LYS A 22 -2.94 10.16 -3.80
C LYS A 22 -1.87 9.29 -4.44
N LEU A 23 -1.86 8.01 -4.10
CA LEU A 23 -1.01 6.99 -4.68
C LEU A 23 -1.75 6.25 -5.81
N GLU A 24 -1.00 5.85 -6.83
CA GLU A 24 -1.42 5.00 -7.94
C GLU A 24 -0.41 3.86 -8.09
N CYS A 25 -0.84 2.76 -8.71
CA CYS A 25 -0.04 1.53 -8.85
C CYS A 25 0.34 1.19 -10.29
N ASN A 26 0.44 2.20 -11.17
CA ASN A 26 0.82 2.07 -12.58
C ASN A 26 2.00 2.99 -12.94
N LYS A 27 2.84 3.34 -11.97
CA LYS A 27 3.94 4.28 -12.18
C LYS A 27 5.14 3.55 -12.78
N ALA A 28 5.86 4.25 -13.67
CA ALA A 28 7.13 3.78 -14.21
C ALA A 28 8.28 3.87 -13.18
N THR A 29 8.16 4.79 -12.22
CA THR A 29 9.10 5.01 -11.11
C THR A 29 8.46 4.60 -9.80
N TYR A 30 9.25 4.08 -8.88
CA TYR A 30 8.79 3.73 -7.54
C TYR A 30 8.87 4.90 -6.56
N GLU A 31 7.96 4.88 -5.59
CA GLU A 31 8.09 5.60 -4.34
C GLU A 31 8.60 4.66 -3.24
N THR A 32 9.44 5.15 -2.34
CA THR A 32 9.86 4.38 -1.18
C THR A 32 8.90 4.59 -0.01
N ILE A 33 8.41 3.50 0.56
CA ILE A 33 7.47 3.51 1.68
C ILE A 33 8.26 3.19 2.95
N GLN A 34 8.18 4.06 3.96
CA GLN A 34 8.74 3.74 5.28
C GLN A 34 7.77 2.81 6.02
N VAL A 35 8.30 1.71 6.53
CA VAL A 35 7.52 0.74 7.32
C VAL A 35 7.87 0.91 8.79
N GLU A 36 6.89 1.30 9.59
CA GLU A 36 7.00 1.40 11.05
C GLU A 36 6.31 0.19 11.69
N ARG A 37 7.04 -0.57 12.51
CA ARG A 37 6.49 -1.73 13.22
C ARG A 37 5.73 -1.28 14.46
N SER A 38 4.59 -1.90 14.71
CA SER A 38 3.78 -1.74 15.90
C SER A 38 3.64 -3.08 16.65
N GLU A 39 2.80 -3.11 17.67
CA GLU A 39 2.50 -4.31 18.44
C GLU A 39 1.76 -5.37 17.60
N LYS A 40 1.87 -6.64 18.01
CA LYS A 40 1.10 -7.76 17.44
C LYS A 40 1.28 -7.95 15.92
N GLY A 41 2.43 -7.54 15.38
CA GLY A 41 2.75 -7.70 13.96
C GLY A 41 2.10 -6.68 13.02
N VAL A 42 1.40 -5.67 13.57
CA VAL A 42 0.87 -4.57 12.78
C VAL A 42 2.01 -3.68 12.28
N VAL A 43 1.87 -3.17 11.06
CA VAL A 43 2.75 -2.16 10.48
C VAL A 43 1.98 -0.91 10.08
N PHE A 44 2.67 0.21 10.06
CA PHE A 44 2.19 1.48 9.52
C PHE A 44 3.05 1.87 8.32
N PHE A 45 2.41 2.40 7.29
CA PHE A 45 3.09 2.90 6.09
C PHE A 45 3.14 4.41 6.10
N LYS A 46 4.32 4.96 5.80
CA LYS A 46 4.56 6.39 5.77
C LYS A 46 5.26 6.78 4.48
N GLY A 47 4.72 7.77 3.79
CA GLY A 47 5.31 8.33 2.57
C GLY A 47 6.56 9.15 2.88
N GLN A 48 7.36 9.47 1.86
CA GLN A 48 8.53 10.36 2.03
C GLN A 48 8.17 11.76 2.54
N ASN A 49 6.93 12.21 2.34
CA ASN A 49 6.41 13.46 2.87
C ASN A 49 6.18 13.43 4.40
N GLY A 50 6.45 12.31 5.06
CA GLY A 50 6.30 12.15 6.51
C GLY A 50 4.85 11.99 6.96
N LYS A 51 3.91 11.74 6.04
CA LYS A 51 2.51 11.43 6.34
C LYS A 51 2.24 9.94 6.23
N TYR A 52 1.34 9.45 7.07
CA TYR A 52 0.90 8.06 7.04
C TYR A 52 -0.06 7.82 5.89
N TRP A 53 -0.11 6.57 5.45
CA TRP A 53 -1.14 6.12 4.54
C TRP A 53 -2.51 6.19 5.21
N HIS A 54 -3.46 6.73 4.48
CA HIS A 54 -4.89 6.63 4.71
C HIS A 54 -5.49 5.84 3.56
N VAL A 55 -6.36 4.87 3.87
CA VAL A 55 -6.97 4.00 2.86
C VAL A 55 -8.47 3.89 3.03
N ASP A 56 -9.16 3.89 1.90
CA ASP A 56 -10.59 3.62 1.84
C ASP A 56 -10.95 2.86 0.55
N GLY A 57 -12.25 2.71 0.30
CA GLY A 57 -12.77 2.04 -0.90
C GLY A 57 -12.51 2.78 -2.21
N GLU A 58 -12.03 4.04 -2.19
CA GLU A 58 -11.80 4.87 -3.36
C GLU A 58 -10.31 5.07 -3.69
N ALA A 59 -9.46 5.19 -2.66
CA ALA A 59 -8.07 5.54 -2.84
C ALA A 59 -7.16 5.13 -1.66
N VAL A 60 -5.86 5.17 -1.94
CA VAL A 60 -4.81 5.30 -0.93
C VAL A 60 -4.19 6.69 -1.06
N THR A 61 -4.08 7.43 0.05
CA THR A 61 -3.41 8.72 0.15
C THR A 61 -2.34 8.69 1.23
N ALA A 62 -1.33 9.56 1.14
CA ALA A 62 -0.38 9.82 2.24
C ALA A 62 -0.50 11.27 2.70
N ASP A 63 -1.49 11.57 3.52
CA ASP A 63 -1.84 12.94 3.94
C ASP A 63 -2.23 13.09 5.42
N THR A 64 -2.23 12.00 6.19
CA THR A 64 -2.62 12.01 7.61
C THR A 64 -1.42 11.91 8.56
N ASP A 65 -1.57 12.46 9.76
CA ASP A 65 -0.63 12.26 10.88
C ASP A 65 -1.01 11.04 11.75
N THR A 66 -2.20 10.49 11.55
CA THR A 66 -2.70 9.31 12.29
C THR A 66 -2.37 8.03 11.50
N PRO A 67 -1.68 7.06 12.11
CA PRO A 67 -1.33 5.82 11.42
C PRO A 67 -2.53 4.88 11.28
N GLU A 68 -2.67 4.27 10.11
CA GLU A 68 -3.57 3.13 9.87
C GLU A 68 -2.79 1.82 9.81
N GLY A 69 -3.33 0.79 10.47
CA GLY A 69 -2.67 -0.49 10.67
C GLY A 69 -2.86 -1.46 9.52
N PHE A 70 -1.79 -2.16 9.17
CA PHE A 70 -1.80 -3.23 8.17
C PHE A 70 -1.04 -4.47 8.65
N PHE A 71 -1.37 -5.60 8.05
CA PHE A 71 -0.59 -6.83 8.12
C PHE A 71 0.07 -7.12 6.77
N LEU A 72 1.34 -7.54 6.83
CA LEU A 72 2.07 -8.07 5.68
C LEU A 72 1.96 -9.59 5.69
N GLU A 73 1.26 -10.14 4.71
CA GLU A 73 1.09 -11.58 4.57
C GLU A 73 2.02 -12.09 3.47
N LEU A 74 3.03 -12.88 3.85
CA LEU A 74 3.94 -13.54 2.91
C LEU A 74 3.20 -14.62 2.13
N ARG A 75 3.25 -14.59 0.79
CA ARG A 75 2.49 -15.51 -0.07
C ARG A 75 3.38 -16.30 -1.01
N GLU A 76 4.11 -15.61 -1.87
CA GLU A 76 5.08 -16.20 -2.78
C GLU A 76 6.49 -15.75 -2.36
N PRO A 77 7.57 -16.38 -2.85
CA PRO A 77 8.94 -16.02 -2.44
C PRO A 77 9.24 -14.53 -2.51
N THR A 78 8.68 -13.83 -3.51
CA THR A 78 8.87 -12.39 -3.72
C THR A 78 7.57 -11.59 -3.65
N ARG A 79 6.47 -12.17 -3.14
CA ARG A 79 5.18 -11.46 -3.09
C ARG A 79 4.49 -11.48 -1.73
N ILE A 80 3.87 -10.34 -1.42
CA ILE A 80 3.04 -10.13 -0.23
C ILE A 80 1.63 -9.69 -0.62
N CYS A 81 0.67 -10.04 0.23
CA CYS A 81 -0.60 -9.31 0.31
C CYS A 81 -0.52 -8.32 1.47
N ILE A 82 -1.21 -7.19 1.32
CA ILE A 82 -1.32 -6.16 2.37
C ILE A 82 -2.78 -6.10 2.80
N LYS A 83 -3.03 -6.42 4.07
CA LYS A 83 -4.37 -6.47 4.65
C LYS A 83 -4.52 -5.36 5.68
N SER A 84 -5.60 -4.60 5.64
CA SER A 84 -5.94 -3.66 6.71
C SER A 84 -6.22 -4.43 8.01
N VAL A 85 -6.09 -3.77 9.15
CA VAL A 85 -6.52 -4.33 10.44
C VAL A 85 -8.03 -4.56 10.52
N THR A 86 -8.81 -3.96 9.63
CA THR A 86 -10.27 -4.16 9.49
C THR A 86 -10.62 -5.40 8.65
N GLY A 87 -9.67 -5.92 7.86
CA GLY A 87 -9.74 -7.24 7.25
C GLY A 87 -9.79 -7.25 5.72
N GLU A 88 -9.85 -6.10 5.08
CA GLU A 88 -9.83 -5.95 3.62
C GLU A 88 -8.41 -5.86 3.05
N TYR A 89 -8.23 -6.23 1.79
CA TYR A 89 -6.93 -6.19 1.12
C TYR A 89 -6.76 -4.95 0.26
N LEU A 90 -5.51 -4.48 0.13
CA LEU A 90 -5.16 -3.48 -0.86
C LEU A 90 -5.14 -4.08 -2.27
N VAL A 91 -5.78 -3.38 -3.21
CA VAL A 91 -5.98 -3.84 -4.58
C VAL A 91 -5.50 -2.81 -5.59
N ALA A 92 -4.71 -3.29 -6.55
CA ALA A 92 -4.37 -2.62 -7.79
C ALA A 92 -5.43 -2.91 -8.86
N SER A 93 -5.99 -1.87 -9.47
CA SER A 93 -6.91 -2.00 -10.61
C SER A 93 -6.19 -1.75 -11.93
N LYS A 94 -6.71 -2.29 -13.04
CA LYS A 94 -6.12 -2.14 -14.39
C LYS A 94 -5.92 -0.69 -14.85
N ASN A 95 -6.71 0.25 -14.34
CA ASN A 95 -6.59 1.68 -14.63
C ASN A 95 -5.54 2.40 -13.75
N GLY A 96 -4.79 1.68 -12.91
CA GLY A 96 -3.81 2.24 -11.97
C GLY A 96 -4.40 2.67 -10.64
N SER A 97 -5.70 2.49 -10.41
CA SER A 97 -6.31 2.79 -9.12
C SER A 97 -5.74 1.88 -8.04
N PHE A 98 -5.34 2.50 -6.94
CA PHE A 98 -4.86 1.85 -5.74
C PHE A 98 -5.81 2.20 -4.59
N ARG A 99 -6.44 1.18 -3.99
CA ARG A 99 -7.54 1.33 -3.02
C ARG A 99 -7.68 0.10 -2.12
N LEU A 100 -8.53 0.20 -1.11
CA LEU A 100 -9.02 -0.94 -0.35
C LEU A 100 -10.06 -1.73 -1.17
N GLY A 101 -9.94 -3.04 -1.15
CA GLY A 101 -10.82 -4.01 -1.81
C GLY A 101 -11.80 -4.64 -0.83
N ASP A 102 -11.98 -5.95 -0.95
CA ASP A 102 -12.76 -6.77 -0.03
C ASP A 102 -11.84 -7.64 0.85
N SER A 103 -12.44 -8.50 1.67
CA SER A 103 -11.72 -9.43 2.55
C SER A 103 -11.36 -10.76 1.87
N ASP A 104 -11.64 -10.93 0.58
CA ASP A 104 -11.31 -12.15 -0.16
C ASP A 104 -9.86 -12.09 -0.64
N TYR A 105 -9.08 -13.07 -0.18
CA TYR A 105 -7.67 -13.21 -0.54
C TYR A 105 -7.46 -13.43 -2.05
N GLU A 106 -8.41 -14.08 -2.73
CA GLU A 106 -8.30 -14.32 -4.17
C GLU A 106 -8.28 -13.01 -4.95
N ASN A 107 -9.00 -11.99 -4.46
CA ASN A 107 -9.08 -10.66 -5.05
C ASN A 107 -7.92 -9.73 -4.61
N ALA A 108 -7.16 -10.11 -3.59
CA ALA A 108 -6.02 -9.33 -3.11
C ALA A 108 -4.93 -9.21 -4.18
N THR A 109 -4.30 -8.03 -4.28
CA THR A 109 -3.10 -7.88 -5.11
C THR A 109 -1.90 -8.54 -4.42
N LYS A 110 -1.19 -9.38 -5.16
CA LYS A 110 0.07 -10.00 -4.75
C LYS A 110 1.21 -9.08 -5.20
N TRP A 111 1.67 -8.21 -4.30
CA TRP A 111 2.66 -7.17 -4.57
C TRP A 111 4.07 -7.76 -4.55
N GLU A 112 4.84 -7.49 -5.60
CA GLU A 112 6.29 -7.68 -5.58
C GLU A 112 6.90 -6.61 -4.65
N TYR A 113 7.84 -7.01 -3.78
CA TYR A 113 8.36 -6.18 -2.69
C TYR A 113 9.88 -6.21 -2.51
#